data_AF-A0AAD2FKJ0-F1
#
_entry.id   AF-A0AAD2FKJ0-F1
#
_cell.length_a   1.000
_cell.length_b   1.000
_cell.length_c   1.000
_cell.angle_alpha   90.00
_cell.angle_beta   90.00
_cell.angle_gamma   90.00
#
_symmetry.space_group_name_H-M   'P 1'
#
loop_
_entity.id
_entity.type
_entity.pdbx_description
1 polymer ?
#
loop_
_entity_poly.entity_id
_entity_poly.type
_entity_poly.pdbx_seq_one_letter_code
_entity_poly.pdbx_strand_id
1 'polypeptide(L)'
;MKLKKTLNTFNDRLQLLQKPGYVASSCNFKFELNPTDRLLADDEAKVEKLHDEVNIARVLFQGQMQAQIIALVKLEIASVQNAIRKSVAKSIVDITTTLALLDPTLEEGHNSDIFQFVLDTDTADLPSLLQHSEFQTKHKLYDLIHTFAQEQATATTPTDAYRPTEDRTYAVDDTSPTVILFLQISQAVFVTSWDTYLKQIALLENTKKVKAYLSASTAEKATQDTAMALADLDLNDPVTVKNVIDKSVACWDMTKYEFLRSKRNYSSTRFSTRAIGL
;
A
#
# COMPACT_ATOMS: atom_id res chain seq x y z
N MET A 1 5.22 7.11 -5.78
CA MET A 1 4.83 5.67 -5.88
C MET A 1 5.03 4.87 -4.59
N LYS A 2 6.25 4.72 -4.04
CA LYS A 2 6.49 3.90 -2.83
C LYS A 2 5.59 4.27 -1.65
N LEU A 3 5.48 5.57 -1.34
CA LEU A 3 4.64 6.08 -0.24
C LEU A 3 3.15 5.71 -0.42
N LYS A 4 2.59 5.84 -1.62
CA LYS A 4 1.20 5.46 -1.89
C LYS A 4 0.96 3.96 -1.74
N LYS A 5 1.94 3.10 -2.08
CA LYS A 5 1.85 1.66 -1.83
C LYS A 5 1.77 1.37 -0.33
N THR A 6 2.60 2.05 0.45
CA THR A 6 2.58 1.98 1.91
C THR A 6 1.23 2.46 2.46
N LEU A 7 0.69 3.56 1.93
CA LEU A 7 -0.63 4.10 2.29
C LEU A 7 -1.75 3.08 2.06
N ASN A 8 -1.80 2.45 0.87
CA ASN A 8 -2.80 1.42 0.56
C ASN A 8 -2.68 0.24 1.53
N THR A 9 -1.44 -0.20 1.81
CA THR A 9 -1.20 -1.30 2.76
C THR A 9 -1.72 -0.97 4.16
N PHE A 10 -1.53 0.26 4.63
CA PHE A 10 -2.05 0.69 5.92
C PHE A 10 -3.58 0.85 5.92
N ASN A 11 -4.17 1.32 4.82
CA ASN A 11 -5.62 1.40 4.65
C ASN A 11 -6.26 0.00 4.66
N ASP A 12 -5.70 -0.97 3.93
CA ASP A 12 -6.16 -2.36 3.93
C ASP A 12 -6.08 -2.96 5.33
N ARG A 13 -4.97 -2.71 6.04
CA ARG A 13 -4.79 -3.16 7.42
C ARG A 13 -5.80 -2.51 8.37
N LEU A 14 -6.09 -1.22 8.20
CA LEU A 14 -7.09 -0.51 8.99
C LEU A 14 -8.48 -1.10 8.76
N GLN A 15 -8.86 -1.36 7.51
CA GLN A 15 -10.13 -2.00 7.16
C GLN A 15 -10.26 -3.38 7.80
N LEU A 16 -9.20 -4.19 7.78
CA LEU A 16 -9.19 -5.49 8.46
C LEU A 16 -9.36 -5.36 9.97
N LEU A 17 -8.63 -4.43 10.60
CA LEU A 17 -8.72 -4.17 12.04
C LEU A 17 -10.08 -3.63 12.50
N GLN A 18 -10.85 -3.02 11.59
CA GLN A 18 -12.19 -2.50 11.86
C GLN A 18 -13.30 -3.54 11.63
N LYS A 19 -12.99 -4.71 11.08
CA LYS A 19 -14.01 -5.76 10.88
C LYS A 19 -14.47 -6.32 12.24
N PRO A 20 -15.79 -6.47 12.46
CA PRO A 20 -16.30 -7.07 13.68
C PRO A 20 -15.79 -8.50 13.83
N GLY A 21 -15.31 -8.84 15.02
CA GLY A 21 -14.75 -10.16 15.33
C GLY A 21 -13.31 -10.40 14.87
N TYR A 22 -12.68 -9.45 14.17
CA TYR A 22 -11.26 -9.56 13.83
C TYR A 22 -10.41 -9.14 15.02
N VAL A 23 -9.60 -10.08 15.54
CA VAL A 23 -8.58 -9.80 16.55
C VAL A 23 -7.22 -9.85 15.88
N ALA A 24 -6.45 -8.78 16.00
CA ALA A 24 -5.08 -8.78 15.48
C ALA A 24 -4.27 -9.90 16.13
N SER A 25 -3.44 -10.61 15.36
CA SER A 25 -2.57 -11.66 15.91
C SER A 25 -1.70 -11.14 17.06
N SER A 26 -1.26 -9.88 16.98
CA SER A 26 -0.49 -9.18 18.02
C SER A 26 -1.27 -8.94 19.32
N CYS A 27 -2.60 -8.95 19.28
CA CYS A 27 -3.47 -8.84 20.46
C CYS A 27 -3.85 -10.21 21.03
N ASN A 28 -3.51 -11.30 20.34
CA ASN A 28 -3.91 -12.64 20.74
C ASN A 28 -2.89 -13.19 21.75
N PHE A 29 -3.27 -13.24 23.02
CA PHE A 29 -2.49 -13.91 24.06
C PHE A 29 -3.40 -14.90 24.81
N LYS A 30 -2.83 -16.06 25.11
CA LYS A 30 -3.51 -17.11 25.87
C LYS A 30 -3.18 -16.90 27.35
N PHE A 31 -4.20 -16.58 28.14
CA PHE A 31 -4.11 -16.56 29.59
C PHE A 31 -5.12 -17.56 30.13
N GLU A 32 -4.61 -18.52 30.92
CA GLU A 32 -5.40 -19.54 31.59
C GLU A 32 -5.09 -19.45 33.08
N LEU A 33 -6.14 -19.25 33.88
CA LEU A 33 -6.04 -19.35 35.33
C LEU A 33 -5.93 -20.84 35.66
N ASN A 34 -4.83 -21.28 36.28
CA ASN A 34 -4.67 -22.68 36.67
C ASN A 34 -4.81 -22.80 38.19
N PRO A 35 -6.02 -23.09 38.70
CA PRO A 35 -6.23 -23.33 40.13
C PRO A 35 -5.57 -24.64 40.57
N THR A 36 -5.32 -24.78 41.87
CA THR A 36 -4.83 -26.04 42.45
C THR A 36 -5.98 -27.04 42.63
N ASP A 37 -5.70 -28.34 42.50
CA ASP A 37 -6.69 -29.42 42.61
C ASP A 37 -7.49 -29.37 43.93
N ARG A 38 -6.83 -28.94 45.01
CA ARG A 38 -7.47 -28.78 46.33
C ARG A 38 -8.52 -27.67 46.33
N LEU A 39 -8.27 -26.57 45.64
CA LEU A 39 -9.22 -25.44 45.55
C LEU A 39 -10.41 -25.76 44.64
N LEU A 40 -10.17 -26.55 43.59
CA LEU A 40 -11.23 -27.08 42.73
C LEU A 40 -12.19 -28.00 43.48
N ALA A 41 -11.66 -28.82 44.40
CA ALA A 41 -12.47 -29.72 45.22
C ALA A 41 -13.28 -28.98 46.32
N ASP A 42 -12.71 -27.92 46.90
CA ASP A 42 -13.31 -27.23 48.05
C ASP A 42 -14.29 -26.09 47.65
N ASP A 43 -14.11 -25.45 46.48
CA ASP A 43 -14.82 -24.20 46.14
C ASP A 43 -14.98 -23.99 44.61
N GLU A 44 -15.38 -25.03 43.86
CA GLU A 44 -15.52 -25.04 42.39
C GLU A 44 -16.27 -23.83 41.82
N ALA A 45 -17.41 -23.45 42.41
CA ALA A 45 -18.23 -22.33 41.93
C ALA A 45 -17.53 -20.96 42.02
N LYS A 46 -16.63 -20.77 43.00
CA LYS A 46 -15.83 -19.53 43.09
C LYS A 46 -14.73 -19.51 42.04
N VAL A 47 -14.15 -20.67 41.76
CA VAL A 47 -13.13 -20.83 40.73
C VAL A 47 -13.71 -20.55 39.34
N GLU A 48 -14.89 -21.09 39.02
CA GLU A 48 -15.61 -20.83 37.76
C GLU A 48 -15.93 -19.34 37.59
N LYS A 49 -16.43 -18.68 38.64
CA LYS A 49 -16.68 -17.24 38.62
C LYS A 49 -15.42 -16.42 38.34
N LEU A 50 -14.29 -16.78 38.96
CA LEU A 50 -13.00 -16.12 38.70
C LEU A 50 -12.50 -16.37 37.28
N HIS A 51 -12.73 -17.56 36.72
CA HIS A 51 -12.45 -17.84 35.32
C HIS A 51 -13.24 -16.93 34.38
N ASP A 52 -14.53 -16.73 34.65
CA ASP A 52 -15.37 -15.81 33.87
C ASP A 52 -14.91 -14.36 33.98
N GLU A 53 -14.59 -13.89 35.19
CA GLU A 53 -14.05 -12.54 35.41
C GLU A 53 -12.72 -12.32 34.66
N VAL A 54 -11.83 -13.32 34.69
CA VAL A 54 -10.56 -13.31 33.94
C VAL A 54 -10.81 -13.31 32.43
N ASN A 55 -11.74 -14.12 31.93
CA ASN A 55 -12.09 -14.16 30.52
C ASN A 55 -12.67 -12.82 30.04
N ILE A 56 -13.53 -12.19 30.83
CA ILE A 56 -14.07 -10.84 30.56
C ILE A 56 -12.92 -9.82 30.53
N ALA A 57 -12.06 -9.81 31.55
CA ALA A 57 -10.92 -8.91 31.62
C ALA A 57 -9.97 -9.08 30.42
N ARG A 58 -9.74 -10.33 29.99
CA ARG A 58 -8.95 -10.66 28.80
C ARG A 58 -9.55 -10.03 27.54
N VAL A 59 -10.86 -10.21 27.31
CA VAL A 59 -11.56 -9.66 26.14
C VAL A 59 -11.50 -8.13 26.15
N LEU A 60 -11.73 -7.49 27.31
CA LEU A 60 -11.64 -6.04 27.45
C LEU A 60 -10.23 -5.53 27.12
N PHE A 61 -9.20 -6.18 27.64
CA PHE A 61 -7.82 -5.82 27.38
C PHE A 61 -7.42 -6.03 25.91
N GLN A 62 -7.86 -7.11 25.27
CA GLN A 62 -7.69 -7.32 23.83
C GLN A 62 -8.33 -6.19 23.02
N GLY A 63 -9.54 -5.76 23.39
CA GLY A 63 -10.22 -4.63 22.78
C GLY A 63 -9.45 -3.31 22.93
N GLN A 64 -8.91 -3.04 24.13
CA GLN A 64 -8.08 -1.86 24.39
C GLN A 64 -6.80 -1.87 23.55
N MET A 65 -6.09 -3.00 23.51
CA MET A 65 -4.89 -3.16 22.67
C MET A 65 -5.21 -2.93 21.19
N GLN A 66 -6.30 -3.50 20.68
CA GLN A 66 -6.72 -3.32 19.30
C GLN A 66 -7.03 -1.85 19.00
N ALA A 67 -7.68 -1.13 19.92
CA ALA A 67 -7.92 0.30 19.77
C ALA A 67 -6.60 1.10 19.67
N GLN A 68 -5.58 0.77 20.46
CA GLN A 68 -4.26 1.41 20.38
C GLN A 68 -3.55 1.11 19.06
N ILE A 69 -3.63 -0.13 18.56
CA ILE A 69 -3.08 -0.50 17.23
C ILE A 69 -3.79 0.30 16.14
N ILE A 70 -5.12 0.42 16.20
CA ILE A 70 -5.90 1.24 15.25
C ILE A 70 -5.44 2.70 15.29
N ALA A 71 -5.24 3.27 16.48
CA ALA A 71 -4.75 4.64 16.65
C ALA A 71 -3.36 4.81 16.02
N LEU A 72 -2.44 3.87 16.25
CA LEU A 72 -1.11 3.87 15.63
C LEU A 72 -1.18 3.80 14.10
N VAL A 73 -2.00 2.89 13.55
CA VAL A 73 -2.16 2.77 12.09
C VAL A 73 -2.73 4.06 11.49
N LYS A 74 -3.65 4.75 12.18
CA LYS A 74 -4.16 6.06 11.74
C LYS A 74 -3.05 7.13 11.72
N LEU A 75 -2.16 7.14 12.71
CA LEU A 75 -1.01 8.05 12.72
C LEU A 75 -0.03 7.75 11.58
N GLU A 76 0.23 6.49 11.29
CA GLU A 76 1.06 6.07 10.15
C GLU A 76 0.44 6.50 8.82
N ILE A 77 -0.87 6.32 8.64
CA ILE A 77 -1.62 6.82 7.47
C ILE A 77 -1.42 8.33 7.32
N ALA A 78 -1.66 9.09 8.39
CA ALA A 78 -1.51 10.54 8.37
C ALA A 78 -0.06 10.98 8.06
N SER A 79 0.94 10.30 8.62
CA SER A 79 2.36 10.53 8.35
C SER A 79 2.71 10.29 6.88
N VAL A 80 2.25 9.18 6.30
CA VAL A 80 2.49 8.86 4.89
C VAL A 80 1.77 9.84 3.96
N GLN A 81 0.53 10.22 4.28
CA GLN A 81 -0.18 11.26 3.53
C GLN A 81 0.58 12.59 3.55
N ASN A 82 1.11 12.99 4.72
CA ASN A 82 1.93 14.19 4.83
C ASN A 82 3.21 14.09 3.97
N ALA A 83 3.89 12.94 3.99
CA ALA A 83 5.07 12.71 3.15
C ALA A 83 4.76 12.79 1.65
N ILE A 84 3.59 12.30 1.22
CA ILE A 84 3.11 12.44 -0.17
C ILE A 84 2.90 13.92 -0.51
N ARG A 85 2.15 14.66 0.32
CA ARG A 85 1.91 16.09 0.13
C ARG A 85 3.21 16.87 0.00
N LYS A 86 4.16 16.62 0.90
CA LYS A 86 5.51 17.23 0.87
C LYS A 86 6.24 16.94 -0.44
N SER A 87 6.23 15.69 -0.89
CA SER A 87 6.87 15.31 -2.16
C SER A 87 6.23 16.00 -3.36
N VAL A 88 4.89 16.11 -3.40
CA VAL A 88 4.18 16.75 -4.52
C VAL A 88 4.44 18.26 -4.54
N ALA A 89 4.30 18.93 -3.39
CA ALA A 89 4.57 20.37 -3.29
C ALA A 89 6.01 20.70 -3.71
N LYS A 90 6.99 19.91 -3.27
CA LYS A 90 8.38 20.08 -3.71
C LYS A 90 8.54 19.88 -5.21
N SER A 91 7.96 18.82 -5.78
CA SER A 91 8.04 18.58 -7.23
C SER A 91 7.41 19.70 -8.04
N ILE A 92 6.31 20.32 -7.59
CA ILE A 92 5.71 21.46 -8.27
C ILE A 92 6.69 22.64 -8.33
N VAL A 93 7.31 22.98 -7.19
CA VAL A 93 8.32 24.05 -7.12
C VAL A 93 9.54 23.75 -8.00
N ASP A 94 10.03 22.51 -7.98
CA ASP A 94 11.18 22.09 -8.78
C ASP A 94 10.85 22.18 -10.28
N ILE A 95 9.65 21.76 -10.70
CA ILE A 95 9.20 21.84 -12.09
C ILE A 95 9.09 23.30 -12.52
N THR A 96 8.40 24.17 -11.76
CA THR A 96 8.23 25.57 -12.16
C THR A 96 9.54 26.34 -12.16
N THR A 97 10.43 26.08 -11.21
CA THR A 97 11.77 26.68 -11.20
C THR A 97 12.58 26.25 -12.41
N THR A 98 12.52 24.96 -12.77
CA THR A 98 13.21 24.45 -13.96
C THR A 98 12.66 25.07 -15.25
N LEU A 99 11.33 25.20 -15.35
CA LEU A 99 10.70 25.80 -16.52
C LEU A 99 11.00 27.30 -16.62
N ALA A 100 10.97 28.03 -15.51
CA ALA A 100 11.36 29.43 -15.46
C ALA A 100 12.82 29.65 -15.91
N LEU A 101 13.73 28.74 -15.55
CA LEU A 101 15.13 28.80 -16.02
C LEU A 101 15.27 28.55 -17.53
N LEU A 102 14.33 27.82 -18.13
CA LEU A 102 14.33 27.48 -19.55
C LEU A 102 13.60 28.52 -20.41
N ASP A 103 12.78 29.38 -19.80
CA ASP A 103 11.99 30.39 -20.48
C ASP A 103 12.69 31.76 -20.45
N PRO A 104 13.27 32.21 -21.58
CA PRO A 104 13.93 33.52 -21.64
C PRO A 104 12.96 34.70 -21.60
N THR A 105 11.64 34.46 -21.67
CA THR A 105 10.60 35.51 -21.64
C THR A 105 10.07 35.81 -20.25
N LEU A 106 10.37 34.95 -19.27
CA LEU A 106 9.94 35.13 -17.88
C LEU A 106 10.98 35.92 -17.08
N GLU A 107 10.55 37.02 -16.44
CA GLU A 107 11.44 37.82 -15.59
C GLU A 107 11.92 37.03 -14.36
N GLU A 108 13.17 37.29 -13.96
CA GLU A 108 13.80 36.60 -12.83
C GLU A 108 13.00 36.85 -11.53
N GLY A 109 12.59 35.76 -10.86
CA GLY A 109 11.76 35.81 -9.65
C GLY A 109 10.27 35.56 -9.84
N HIS A 110 9.79 35.38 -11.09
CA HIS A 110 8.38 35.06 -11.38
C HIS A 110 8.08 33.56 -11.56
N ASN A 111 8.96 32.68 -11.09
CA ASN A 111 8.77 31.22 -11.17
C ASN A 111 7.51 30.74 -10.41
N SER A 112 7.06 31.46 -9.38
CA SER A 112 5.85 31.12 -8.64
C SER A 112 4.56 31.36 -9.43
N ASP A 113 4.58 32.30 -10.38
CA ASP A 113 3.41 32.70 -11.14
C ASP A 113 2.92 31.56 -12.04
N ILE A 114 3.81 30.65 -12.47
CA ILE A 114 3.48 29.49 -13.32
C ILE A 114 2.48 28.55 -12.63
N PHE A 115 2.78 28.09 -11.42
CA PHE A 115 1.89 27.15 -10.73
C PHE A 115 0.70 27.87 -10.07
N GLN A 116 0.87 29.14 -9.67
CA GLN A 116 -0.20 29.94 -9.08
C GLN A 116 -1.28 30.28 -10.10
N PHE A 117 -0.87 30.72 -11.30
CA PHE A 117 -1.80 30.96 -12.39
C PHE A 117 -2.67 29.72 -12.61
N VAL A 118 -2.05 28.54 -12.74
CA VAL A 118 -2.75 27.26 -12.96
C VAL A 118 -3.70 26.89 -11.81
N LEU A 119 -3.29 27.13 -10.56
CA LEU A 119 -4.09 26.83 -9.37
C LEU A 119 -5.24 27.82 -9.13
N ASP A 120 -5.08 29.08 -9.53
CA ASP A 120 -6.05 30.15 -9.25
C ASP A 120 -7.07 30.34 -10.38
N THR A 121 -6.70 30.06 -11.64
CA THR A 121 -7.61 30.19 -12.79
C THR A 121 -8.55 28.99 -12.99
N ASP A 122 -8.54 28.00 -12.10
CA ASP A 122 -9.37 26.77 -12.19
C ASP A 122 -9.39 26.19 -13.62
N THR A 123 -8.22 26.17 -14.27
CA THR A 123 -8.05 25.49 -15.56
C THR A 123 -8.60 24.06 -15.43
N ALA A 124 -9.32 23.58 -16.45
CA ALA A 124 -10.13 22.36 -16.39
C ALA A 124 -9.37 21.10 -15.94
N ASP A 125 -8.04 21.12 -15.96
CA ASP A 125 -7.15 20.01 -15.60
C ASP A 125 -6.65 20.03 -14.14
N LEU A 126 -6.87 21.11 -13.39
CA LEU A 126 -6.45 21.24 -11.99
C LEU A 126 -7.02 20.15 -11.05
N PRO A 127 -8.31 19.76 -11.17
CA PRO A 127 -8.87 18.68 -10.35
C PRO A 127 -8.16 17.33 -10.59
N SER A 128 -7.68 17.09 -11.82
CA SER A 128 -6.95 15.86 -12.16
C SER A 128 -5.54 15.84 -11.57
N LEU A 129 -4.86 16.98 -11.60
CA LEU A 129 -3.53 17.18 -11.02
C LEU A 129 -3.48 16.94 -9.51
N LEU A 130 -4.54 17.32 -8.80
CA LEU A 130 -4.63 17.18 -7.35
C LEU A 130 -5.28 15.87 -6.90
N GLN A 131 -5.90 15.08 -7.79
CA GLN A 131 -6.57 13.84 -7.42
C GLN A 131 -5.66 12.85 -6.67
N HIS A 132 -4.35 12.91 -6.94
CA HIS A 132 -3.37 12.00 -6.36
C HIS A 132 -2.46 12.66 -5.31
N SER A 133 -2.64 13.95 -5.03
CA SER A 133 -1.72 14.72 -4.20
C SER A 133 -2.04 14.69 -2.70
N GLU A 134 -3.11 14.01 -2.29
CA GLU A 134 -3.62 13.95 -0.90
C GLU A 134 -3.99 15.34 -0.34
N PHE A 135 -4.03 16.39 -1.17
CA PHE A 135 -4.55 17.71 -0.80
C PHE A 135 -6.07 17.73 -0.95
N GLN A 136 -6.75 18.27 0.07
CA GLN A 136 -8.20 18.44 0.06
C GLN A 136 -8.63 19.76 -0.62
N THR A 137 -7.74 20.76 -0.59
CA THR A 137 -7.97 22.11 -1.12
C THR A 137 -6.65 22.67 -1.66
N LYS A 138 -6.73 23.57 -2.65
CA LYS A 138 -5.56 24.30 -3.18
C LYS A 138 -4.83 25.14 -2.13
N HIS A 139 -5.56 25.69 -1.15
CA HIS A 139 -4.97 26.44 -0.03
C HIS A 139 -3.95 25.62 0.78
N LYS A 140 -4.22 24.34 1.04
CA LYS A 140 -3.27 23.47 1.77
C LYS A 140 -1.98 23.23 0.99
N LEU A 141 -2.05 23.26 -0.34
CA LEU A 141 -0.87 23.18 -1.19
C LEU A 141 -0.06 24.48 -1.10
N TYR A 142 -0.73 25.64 -1.17
CA TYR A 142 -0.09 26.94 -0.99
C TYR A 142 0.61 27.06 0.37
N ASP A 143 -0.05 26.71 1.46
CA ASP A 143 0.53 26.77 2.80
C ASP A 143 1.80 25.91 2.91
N LEU A 144 1.79 24.73 2.31
CA LEU A 144 2.94 23.82 2.36
C LEU A 144 4.10 24.32 1.49
N ILE A 145 3.80 24.84 0.28
CA ILE A 145 4.81 25.43 -0.60
C ILE A 145 5.43 26.67 0.08
N HIS A 146 4.61 27.53 0.67
CA HIS A 146 5.07 28.71 1.41
C HIS A 146 5.95 28.30 2.60
N THR A 147 5.58 27.25 3.34
CA THR A 147 6.41 26.72 4.42
C THR A 147 7.78 26.26 3.91
N PHE A 148 7.85 25.57 2.76
CA PHE A 148 9.12 25.19 2.15
C PHE A 148 9.96 26.38 1.69
N ALA A 149 9.31 27.40 1.12
CA ALA A 149 9.99 28.64 0.72
C ALA A 149 10.59 29.35 1.95
N GLN A 150 9.88 29.38 3.08
CA GLN A 150 10.39 29.91 4.35
C GLN A 150 11.58 29.10 4.91
N GLU A 151 11.51 27.77 4.84
CA GLU A 151 12.59 26.89 5.30
C GLU A 151 13.89 27.03 4.46
N GLN A 152 13.77 27.43 3.19
CA GLN A 152 14.90 27.60 2.26
C GLN A 152 15.38 29.04 2.12
N ALA A 153 14.63 30.03 2.60
CA ALA A 153 14.97 31.43 2.43
C ALA A 153 16.19 31.83 3.30
N THR A 154 17.36 31.90 2.68
CA THR A 154 18.49 32.69 3.22
C THR A 154 18.20 34.18 2.98
N ALA A 155 17.33 34.74 3.83
CA ALA A 155 17.16 36.18 4.05
C ALA A 155 17.23 37.08 2.80
N THR A 156 16.29 36.98 1.85
CA THR A 156 15.90 38.10 0.94
C THR A 156 14.77 37.78 -0.05
N THR A 157 14.37 36.52 -0.25
CA THR A 157 13.28 36.19 -1.19
C THR A 157 11.92 36.63 -0.66
N PRO A 158 11.06 37.30 -1.44
CA PRO A 158 9.71 37.64 -1.01
C PRO A 158 8.88 36.36 -0.83
N THR A 159 8.71 35.91 0.42
CA THR A 159 7.88 34.73 0.75
C THR A 159 6.41 34.92 0.41
N ASP A 160 5.97 36.18 0.31
CA ASP A 160 4.59 36.55 -0.06
C ASP A 160 4.25 36.15 -1.50
N ALA A 161 5.26 35.94 -2.35
CA ALA A 161 5.07 35.47 -3.72
C ALA A 161 4.40 34.09 -3.77
N TYR A 162 4.35 33.32 -2.68
CA TYR A 162 3.77 31.97 -2.63
C TYR A 162 2.32 31.91 -2.09
N ARG A 163 1.72 33.05 -1.72
CA ARG A 163 0.34 33.11 -1.20
C ARG A 163 -0.68 33.39 -2.31
N PRO A 164 -1.90 32.81 -2.22
CA PRO A 164 -3.01 33.19 -3.09
C PRO A 164 -3.39 34.65 -2.83
N THR A 165 -3.62 35.41 -3.91
CA THR A 165 -4.02 36.83 -3.83
C THR A 165 -5.17 37.06 -4.82
N GLU A 166 -6.28 37.65 -4.37
CA GLU A 166 -7.52 37.75 -5.15
C GLU A 166 -7.40 38.65 -6.41
N ASP A 167 -6.41 39.55 -6.45
CA ASP A 167 -6.18 40.48 -7.58
C ASP A 167 -4.75 40.38 -8.16
N ARG A 168 -4.13 39.19 -8.09
CA ARG A 168 -2.76 39.02 -8.59
C ARG A 168 -2.73 39.11 -10.12
N THR A 169 -1.84 39.96 -10.64
CA THR A 169 -1.46 39.93 -12.05
C THR A 169 -0.31 38.95 -12.21
N TYR A 170 -0.47 37.96 -13.09
CA TYR A 170 0.55 36.96 -13.37
C TYR A 170 1.44 37.41 -14.52
N ALA A 171 2.74 37.09 -14.44
CA ALA A 171 3.66 37.28 -15.57
C ALA A 171 3.42 36.28 -16.73
N VAL A 172 2.52 35.31 -16.52
CA VAL A 172 2.16 34.25 -17.47
C VAL A 172 0.65 34.17 -17.64
N ASP A 173 0.23 33.62 -18.78
CA ASP A 173 -1.16 33.37 -19.13
C ASP A 173 -1.39 31.93 -19.62
N ASP A 174 -2.61 31.62 -20.04
CA ASP A 174 -3.02 30.30 -20.53
C ASP A 174 -2.38 29.94 -21.89
N THR A 175 -1.88 30.93 -22.64
CA THR A 175 -1.19 30.74 -23.92
C THR A 175 0.33 30.59 -23.76
N SER A 176 0.85 30.86 -22.57
CA SER A 176 2.27 30.85 -22.29
C SER A 176 2.86 29.43 -22.45
N PRO A 177 3.91 29.23 -23.27
CA PRO A 177 4.51 27.91 -23.49
C PRO A 177 4.92 27.20 -22.19
N THR A 178 5.36 27.96 -21.21
CA THR A 178 5.76 27.49 -19.88
C THR A 178 4.59 26.94 -19.07
N VAL A 179 3.42 27.57 -19.12
CA VAL A 179 2.20 27.10 -18.45
C VAL A 179 1.69 25.82 -19.10
N ILE A 180 1.69 25.77 -20.43
CA ILE A 180 1.30 24.57 -21.20
C ILE A 180 2.23 23.40 -20.86
N LEU A 181 3.54 23.63 -20.87
CA LEU A 181 4.54 22.60 -20.57
C LEU A 181 4.46 22.15 -19.10
N PHE A 182 4.20 23.07 -18.16
CA PHE A 182 3.94 22.75 -16.77
C PHE A 182 2.74 21.80 -16.62
N LEU A 183 1.62 22.10 -17.27
CA LEU A 183 0.43 21.25 -17.26
C LEU A 183 0.74 19.86 -17.82
N GLN A 184 1.43 19.78 -18.96
CA GLN A 184 1.82 18.50 -19.59
C GLN A 184 2.73 17.65 -18.70
N ILE A 185 3.78 18.25 -18.14
CA ILE A 185 4.70 17.56 -17.23
C ILE A 185 3.94 17.09 -15.99
N SER A 186 3.13 17.95 -15.41
CA SER A 186 2.42 17.64 -14.19
C SER A 186 1.34 16.56 -14.43
N GLN A 187 0.65 16.56 -15.57
CA GLN A 187 -0.24 15.49 -16.01
C GLN A 187 0.52 14.16 -16.13
N ALA A 188 1.67 14.17 -16.82
CA ALA A 188 2.46 12.97 -17.03
C ALA A 188 3.01 12.40 -15.72
N VAL A 189 3.52 13.26 -14.83
CA VAL A 189 4.15 12.88 -13.57
C VAL A 189 3.13 12.48 -12.51
N PHE A 190 2.07 13.25 -12.31
CA PHE A 190 1.13 13.03 -11.20
C PHE A 190 -0.05 12.14 -11.57
N VAL A 191 -0.52 12.18 -12.83
CA VAL A 191 -1.72 11.45 -13.29
C VAL A 191 -1.33 10.22 -14.09
N THR A 192 -0.71 10.39 -15.26
CA THR A 192 -0.45 9.28 -16.19
C THR A 192 0.48 8.22 -15.61
N SER A 193 1.56 8.65 -14.92
CA SER A 193 2.48 7.71 -14.28
C SER A 193 1.77 6.88 -13.21
N TRP A 194 0.81 7.48 -12.52
CA TRP A 194 0.06 6.87 -11.44
C TRP A 194 -1.00 5.89 -11.97
N ASP A 195 -1.78 6.29 -12.96
CA ASP A 195 -2.74 5.42 -13.62
C ASP A 195 -2.06 4.19 -14.23
N THR A 196 -0.91 4.39 -14.85
CA THR A 196 -0.10 3.30 -15.40
C THR A 196 0.33 2.34 -14.28
N TYR A 197 0.76 2.87 -13.14
CA TYR A 197 1.11 2.06 -11.98
C TYR A 197 -0.09 1.29 -11.40
N LEU A 198 -1.26 1.93 -11.27
CA LEU A 198 -2.48 1.26 -10.81
C LEU A 198 -2.90 0.13 -11.74
N LYS A 199 -2.84 0.35 -13.06
CA LYS A 199 -3.09 -0.68 -14.07
C LYS A 199 -2.14 -1.86 -13.92
N GLN A 200 -0.85 -1.60 -13.68
CA GLN A 200 0.13 -2.67 -13.44
C GLN A 200 -0.16 -3.46 -12.17
N ILE A 201 -0.57 -2.81 -11.07
CA ILE A 201 -0.98 -3.53 -9.85
C ILE A 201 -2.18 -4.42 -10.13
N ALA A 202 -3.22 -3.88 -10.77
CA ALA A 202 -4.43 -4.63 -11.10
C ALA A 202 -4.10 -5.86 -11.97
N LEU A 203 -3.19 -5.70 -12.94
CA LEU A 203 -2.70 -6.79 -13.76
C LEU A 203 -1.96 -7.84 -12.93
N LEU A 204 -1.05 -7.43 -12.03
CA LEU A 204 -0.34 -8.34 -11.13
C LEU A 204 -1.28 -9.10 -10.18
N GLU A 205 -2.33 -8.46 -9.67
CA GLU A 205 -3.36 -9.10 -8.85
C GLU A 205 -4.16 -10.13 -9.65
N ASN A 206 -4.56 -9.79 -10.87
CA ASN A 206 -5.24 -10.72 -11.76
C ASN A 206 -4.34 -11.92 -12.08
N THR A 207 -3.05 -11.70 -12.37
CA THR A 207 -2.09 -12.79 -12.57
C THR A 207 -1.97 -13.68 -11.33
N LYS A 208 -1.97 -13.10 -10.11
CA LYS A 208 -1.96 -13.90 -8.88
C LYS A 208 -3.24 -14.74 -8.71
N LYS A 209 -4.41 -14.17 -9.01
CA LYS A 209 -5.70 -14.89 -8.94
C LYS A 209 -5.73 -16.04 -9.94
N VAL A 210 -5.30 -15.80 -11.18
CA VAL A 210 -5.17 -16.85 -12.21
C VAL A 210 -4.20 -17.93 -11.76
N LYS A 211 -3.04 -17.56 -11.21
CA LYS A 211 -2.07 -18.53 -10.69
C LYS A 211 -2.65 -19.35 -9.53
N ALA A 212 -3.36 -18.72 -8.60
CA ALA A 212 -4.01 -19.41 -7.48
C ALA A 212 -5.09 -20.39 -7.98
N TYR A 213 -5.92 -19.95 -8.93
CA TYR A 213 -6.92 -20.80 -9.58
C TYR A 213 -6.28 -21.98 -10.30
N LEU A 214 -5.25 -21.76 -11.11
CA LEU A 214 -4.51 -22.83 -11.79
C LEU A 214 -3.91 -23.82 -10.79
N SER A 215 -3.33 -23.34 -9.68
CA SER A 215 -2.80 -24.22 -8.64
C SER A 215 -3.90 -25.03 -7.94
N ALA A 216 -5.05 -24.42 -7.65
CA ALA A 216 -6.18 -25.10 -7.03
C ALA A 216 -6.80 -26.16 -7.97
N SER A 217 -7.00 -25.80 -9.25
CA SER A 217 -7.52 -26.71 -10.27
C SER A 217 -6.55 -27.86 -10.55
N THR A 218 -5.23 -27.61 -10.56
CA THR A 218 -4.23 -28.69 -10.70
C THR A 218 -4.25 -29.61 -9.49
N ALA A 219 -4.39 -29.06 -8.28
CA ALA A 219 -4.52 -29.87 -7.06
C ALA A 219 -5.81 -30.70 -7.08
N GLU A 220 -6.94 -30.12 -7.50
CA GLU A 220 -8.22 -30.82 -7.63
C GLU A 220 -8.14 -31.96 -8.64
N LYS A 221 -7.54 -31.72 -9.81
CA LYS A 221 -7.32 -32.77 -10.82
C LYS A 221 -6.39 -33.87 -10.30
N ALA A 222 -5.31 -33.52 -9.61
CA ALA A 222 -4.43 -34.51 -8.99
C ALA A 222 -5.17 -35.36 -7.92
N THR A 223 -6.05 -34.74 -7.13
CA THR A 223 -6.90 -35.47 -6.19
C THR A 223 -7.94 -36.35 -6.89
N GLN A 224 -8.49 -35.91 -8.03
CA GLN A 224 -9.43 -36.69 -8.83
C GLN A 224 -8.75 -37.90 -9.48
N ASP A 225 -7.58 -37.73 -10.09
CA ASP A 225 -6.81 -38.84 -10.69
C ASP A 225 -6.42 -39.88 -9.62
N THR A 226 -6.07 -39.41 -8.40
CA THR A 226 -5.78 -40.30 -7.26
C THR A 226 -7.04 -41.00 -6.75
N ALA A 227 -8.18 -40.31 -6.69
CA ALA A 227 -9.46 -40.89 -6.27
C ALA A 227 -10.00 -41.93 -7.26
N MET A 228 -9.83 -41.71 -8.57
CA MET A 228 -10.16 -42.69 -9.60
C MET A 228 -9.26 -43.92 -9.50
N ALA A 229 -7.95 -43.73 -9.30
CA ALA A 229 -7.02 -44.84 -9.09
C ALA A 229 -7.31 -45.67 -7.82
N LEU A 230 -7.90 -45.05 -6.79
CA LEU A 230 -8.36 -45.72 -5.57
C LEU A 230 -9.70 -46.46 -5.77
N ALA A 231 -10.58 -45.96 -6.64
CA ALA A 231 -11.87 -46.59 -6.93
C ALA A 231 -11.73 -47.89 -7.72
N ASP A 232 -10.70 -47.99 -8.58
CA ASP A 232 -10.39 -49.18 -9.37
C ASP A 232 -9.43 -50.16 -8.66
N LEU A 233 -9.15 -49.93 -7.37
CA LEU A 233 -8.16 -50.69 -6.61
C LEU A 233 -8.76 -51.95 -5.98
N ASP A 234 -8.30 -53.14 -6.40
CA ASP A 234 -8.58 -54.38 -5.66
C ASP A 234 -7.66 -54.46 -4.43
N LEU A 235 -8.25 -54.25 -3.26
CA LEU A 235 -7.54 -54.23 -1.96
C LEU A 235 -6.94 -55.58 -1.56
N ASN A 236 -7.28 -56.67 -2.27
CA ASN A 236 -6.74 -58.01 -2.00
C ASN A 236 -5.45 -58.31 -2.78
N ASP A 237 -5.05 -57.46 -3.73
CA ASP A 237 -3.77 -57.59 -4.44
C ASP A 237 -2.73 -56.57 -3.90
N PRO A 238 -1.78 -57.01 -3.07
CA PRO A 238 -0.80 -56.13 -2.44
C PRO A 238 0.16 -55.47 -3.44
N VAL A 239 0.28 -55.98 -4.68
CA VAL A 239 1.17 -55.42 -5.71
C VAL A 239 0.54 -54.17 -6.36
N THR A 240 -0.76 -54.20 -6.65
CA THR A 240 -1.50 -53.06 -7.19
C THR A 240 -1.65 -51.93 -6.16
N VAL A 241 -1.90 -52.26 -4.89
CA VAL A 241 -1.94 -51.29 -3.78
C VAL A 241 -0.59 -50.56 -3.63
N LYS A 242 0.53 -51.30 -3.63
CA LYS A 242 1.86 -50.72 -3.55
C LYS A 242 2.19 -49.83 -4.74
N ASN A 243 1.83 -50.24 -5.95
CA ASN A 243 2.07 -49.45 -7.16
C ASN A 243 1.29 -48.13 -7.20
N VAL A 244 0.09 -48.08 -6.63
CA VAL A 244 -0.67 -46.83 -6.51
C VAL A 244 -0.05 -45.93 -5.46
N ILE A 245 0.35 -46.46 -4.29
CA ILE A 245 1.07 -45.69 -3.27
C ILE A 245 2.38 -45.10 -3.84
N ASP A 246 3.18 -45.91 -4.52
CA ASP A 246 4.47 -45.48 -5.09
C ASP A 246 4.26 -44.40 -6.18
N LYS A 247 3.20 -44.50 -7.01
CA LYS A 247 2.81 -43.46 -7.97
C LYS A 247 2.34 -42.17 -7.28
N SER A 248 1.53 -42.26 -6.22
CA SER A 248 1.05 -41.10 -5.47
C SER A 248 2.21 -40.36 -4.79
N VAL A 249 3.17 -41.09 -4.22
CA VAL A 249 4.38 -40.54 -3.60
C VAL A 249 5.29 -39.87 -4.64
N ALA A 250 5.49 -40.49 -5.81
CA ALA A 250 6.27 -39.88 -6.90
C ALA A 250 5.63 -38.59 -7.45
N CYS A 251 4.29 -38.53 -7.50
CA CYS A 251 3.55 -37.34 -7.94
C CYS A 251 3.68 -36.18 -6.94
N TRP A 252 3.72 -36.48 -5.63
CA TRP A 252 4.00 -35.53 -4.56
C TRP A 252 5.43 -34.96 -4.61
N ASP A 253 6.42 -35.80 -4.94
CA ASP A 253 7.81 -35.34 -5.09
C ASP A 253 8.00 -34.44 -6.32
N MET A 254 7.30 -34.70 -7.43
CA MET A 254 7.28 -33.76 -8.57
C MET A 254 6.62 -32.42 -8.25
N THR A 255 5.47 -32.42 -7.56
CA THR A 255 4.79 -31.15 -7.20
C THR A 255 5.62 -30.32 -6.22
N LYS A 256 6.31 -30.97 -5.28
CA LYS A 256 7.28 -30.31 -4.39
C LYS A 256 8.49 -29.79 -5.17
N TYR A 257 9.00 -30.53 -6.15
CA TYR A 257 10.10 -30.10 -7.01
C TYR A 257 9.72 -28.91 -7.89
N GLU A 258 8.54 -28.90 -8.51
CA GLU A 258 8.04 -27.78 -9.30
C GLU A 258 7.73 -26.55 -8.44
N PHE A 259 7.18 -26.74 -7.24
CA PHE A 259 7.00 -25.66 -6.27
C PHE A 259 8.33 -25.02 -5.87
N LEU A 260 9.36 -25.83 -5.58
CA LEU A 260 10.71 -25.36 -5.25
C LEU A 260 11.42 -24.74 -6.46
N ARG A 261 11.27 -25.29 -7.66
CA ARG A 261 11.77 -24.71 -8.92
C ARG A 261 11.13 -23.36 -9.21
N SER A 262 9.82 -23.21 -8.96
CA SER A 262 9.13 -21.92 -9.09
C SER A 262 9.68 -20.87 -8.11
N LYS A 263 10.00 -21.27 -6.87
CA LYS A 263 10.67 -20.39 -5.90
C LYS A 263 12.10 -20.03 -6.31
N ARG A 264 12.85 -20.98 -6.89
CA ARG A 264 14.23 -20.77 -7.38
C ARG A 264 14.27 -19.87 -8.63
N ASN A 265 13.28 -19.97 -9.52
CA ASN A 265 13.13 -19.05 -10.65
C ASN A 265 12.77 -17.64 -10.17
N TYR A 266 11.93 -17.48 -9.14
CA TYR A 266 11.65 -16.18 -8.51
C TYR A 266 12.89 -15.53 -7.85
N SER A 267 13.84 -16.32 -7.34
CA SER A 267 15.12 -15.79 -6.83
C SER A 267 16.13 -15.51 -7.95
N SER A 268 16.12 -16.28 -9.05
CA SER A 268 16.95 -16.04 -10.24
C SER A 268 16.55 -14.77 -11.00
N THR A 269 15.26 -14.44 -11.14
CA THR A 269 14.82 -13.20 -11.80
C THR A 269 15.12 -11.94 -10.98
N ARG A 270 15.46 -12.08 -9.68
CA ARG A 270 15.90 -10.96 -8.82
C ARG A 270 17.41 -10.72 -8.84
N PHE A 271 18.20 -11.56 -9.53
CA PHE A 271 19.66 -11.40 -9.60
C PHE A 271 20.22 -11.18 -11.02
N SER A 272 19.38 -11.05 -12.05
CA SER A 272 19.81 -10.70 -13.42
C SER A 272 19.47 -9.26 -13.81
N THR A 273 19.95 -8.27 -13.04
CA THR A 273 20.02 -6.86 -13.50
C THR A 273 21.20 -6.09 -12.92
N ARG A 274 22.31 -6.78 -12.59
CA ARG A 274 23.60 -6.15 -12.35
C ARG A 274 24.70 -7.02 -12.94
N ALA A 275 25.00 -6.80 -14.22
CA ALA A 275 26.31 -6.95 -14.83
C ALA A 275 26.22 -6.69 -16.35
N ILE A 276 26.06 -5.43 -16.75
CA ILE A 276 26.77 -4.91 -17.94
C ILE A 276 27.25 -3.53 -17.53
N GLY A 277 28.50 -3.47 -17.09
CA GLY A 277 29.27 -2.24 -17.08
C GLY A 277 30.05 -2.19 -18.39
N LEU A 278 29.79 -1.14 -19.17
CA LEU A 278 30.73 -0.23 -19.81
C LEU A 278 29.91 0.85 -20.52
#